data_AF-A0AAV0ZUB9-F1
#
_entry.id   AF-A0AAV0ZUB9-F1
#
_cell.length_a   1.000
_cell.length_b   1.000
_cell.length_c   1.000
_cell.angle_alpha   90.00
_cell.angle_beta   90.00
_cell.angle_gamma   90.00
#
_symmetry.space_group_name_H-M   'P 1'
#
loop_
_entity.id
_entity.type
_entity.pdbx_description
1 polymer ?
#
loop_
_entity_poly.entity_id
_entity_poly.type
_entity_poly.pdbx_seq_one_letter_code
_entity_poly.pdbx_strand_id
1 'polypeptide(L)'
;MKVALERSEGMFREQTAMLDAEREMLTLEKEKSGKLTEEGELLRADRDRLAAEVERLGKQVEEMNATLQPAEDEPEDIVALKSRAELVAHIRLLEVDCVGALEDRFNSAVDQLSLLNHGLVTVGIGHTHRIVGGVIVPPPDSPSADNDDSVEV
;
A
#
# COMPACT_ATOMS: atom_id res chain seq x y z
N MET A 1 -15.13 54.01 -75.96
CA MET A 1 -13.91 53.19 -75.81
C MET A 1 -13.32 53.28 -74.39
N LYS A 2 -13.13 54.48 -73.81
CA LYS A 2 -12.57 54.69 -72.46
C LYS A 2 -13.31 53.96 -71.31
N VAL A 3 -14.64 54.07 -71.27
CA VAL A 3 -15.49 53.41 -70.23
C VAL A 3 -15.39 51.88 -70.24
N ALA A 4 -15.20 51.27 -71.42
CA ALA A 4 -15.06 49.82 -71.53
C ALA A 4 -13.68 49.34 -71.01
N LEU A 5 -12.65 50.16 -71.19
CA LEU A 5 -11.30 49.87 -70.70
C LEU A 5 -11.23 49.99 -69.17
N GLU A 6 -11.82 51.04 -68.61
CA GLU A 6 -11.91 51.24 -67.14
C GLU A 6 -12.68 50.11 -66.45
N ARG A 7 -13.75 49.61 -67.09
CA ARG A 7 -14.51 48.45 -66.58
C ARG A 7 -13.71 47.14 -66.64
N SER A 8 -12.91 46.96 -67.69
CA SER A 8 -12.02 45.81 -67.85
C SER A 8 -10.92 45.81 -66.79
N GLU A 9 -10.27 46.95 -66.56
CA GLU A 9 -9.25 47.11 -65.51
C GLU A 9 -9.81 46.89 -64.10
N GLY A 10 -11.04 47.35 -63.83
CA GLY A 10 -11.72 47.08 -62.56
C GLY A 10 -11.91 45.59 -62.29
N MET A 11 -12.36 44.83 -63.30
CA MET A 11 -12.53 43.38 -63.19
C MET A 11 -11.20 42.65 -62.97
N PHE A 12 -10.13 43.05 -63.66
CA PHE A 12 -8.81 42.43 -63.44
C PHE A 12 -8.27 42.73 -62.04
N ARG A 13 -8.46 43.95 -61.52
CA ARG A 13 -8.06 44.29 -60.14
C ARG A 13 -8.83 43.48 -59.09
N GLU A 14 -10.13 43.30 -59.31
CA GLU A 14 -10.97 42.48 -58.44
C GLU A 14 -10.55 41.00 -58.49
N GLN A 15 -10.24 40.48 -59.68
CA GLN A 15 -9.73 39.12 -59.85
C GLN A 15 -8.37 38.91 -59.19
N THR A 16 -7.46 39.89 -59.24
CA THR A 16 -6.18 39.82 -58.51
C THR A 16 -6.37 39.84 -57.00
N ALA A 17 -7.26 40.70 -56.49
CA ALA A 17 -7.56 40.76 -55.06
C ALA A 17 -8.18 39.47 -54.54
N MET A 18 -9.06 38.84 -55.33
CA MET A 18 -9.66 37.54 -55.00
C MET A 18 -8.61 36.42 -54.96
N LEU A 19 -7.70 36.37 -55.94
CA LEU A 19 -6.63 35.36 -55.96
C LEU A 19 -5.65 35.53 -54.79
N ASP A 20 -5.36 36.78 -54.39
CA ASP A 20 -4.49 37.03 -53.23
C ASP A 20 -5.18 36.64 -51.92
N ALA A 21 -6.48 36.89 -51.77
CA ALA A 21 -7.27 36.42 -50.63
C ALA A 21 -7.36 34.88 -50.56
N GLU A 22 -7.51 34.21 -51.71
CA GLU A 22 -7.51 32.74 -51.80
C GLU A 22 -6.14 32.16 -51.39
N ARG A 23 -5.04 32.78 -51.83
CA ARG A 23 -3.68 32.40 -51.41
C ARG A 23 -3.50 32.54 -49.91
N GLU A 24 -3.95 33.65 -49.33
CA GLU A 24 -3.87 33.89 -47.90
C GLU A 24 -4.67 32.85 -47.10
N MET A 25 -5.90 32.56 -47.54
CA MET A 25 -6.72 31.50 -46.93
C MET A 25 -6.02 30.13 -47.00
N LEU A 26 -5.44 29.80 -48.15
CA LEU A 26 -4.75 28.53 -48.35
C LEU A 26 -3.47 28.42 -47.51
N THR A 27 -2.79 29.55 -47.24
CA THR A 27 -1.67 29.58 -46.29
C THR A 27 -2.12 29.32 -44.85
N LEU A 28 -3.20 29.97 -44.41
CA LEU A 28 -3.77 29.75 -43.07
C LEU A 28 -4.26 28.31 -42.87
N GLU A 29 -4.88 27.72 -43.89
CA GLU A 29 -5.33 26.33 -43.83
C GLU A 29 -4.15 25.35 -43.75
N LYS A 30 -3.07 25.60 -44.48
CA LYS A 30 -1.83 24.81 -44.38
C LYS A 30 -1.21 24.90 -43.00
N GLU A 31 -1.14 26.10 -42.41
CA GLU A 31 -0.63 26.29 -41.05
C GLU A 31 -1.50 25.56 -40.01
N LYS A 32 -2.82 25.63 -40.15
CA LYS A 32 -3.75 24.92 -39.26
C LYS A 32 -3.60 23.41 -39.39
N SER A 33 -3.49 22.90 -40.61
CA SER A 33 -3.23 21.48 -40.89
C SER A 33 -1.90 21.00 -40.29
N GLY A 34 -0.86 21.83 -40.39
CA GLY A 34 0.44 21.57 -39.75
C GLY A 34 0.31 21.44 -38.23
N LYS A 35 -0.33 22.40 -37.57
CA LYS A 35 -0.56 22.36 -36.11
C LYS A 35 -1.35 21.14 -35.65
N LEU A 36 -2.39 20.76 -36.39
CA LEU A 36 -3.17 19.56 -36.09
C LEU A 36 -2.34 18.27 -36.24
N THR A 37 -1.40 18.26 -37.18
CA THR A 37 -0.50 17.13 -37.40
C THR A 37 0.48 17.01 -36.22
N GLU A 38 1.10 18.11 -35.81
CA GLU A 38 1.99 18.17 -34.63
C GLU A 38 1.26 17.75 -33.35
N GLU A 39 0.04 18.24 -33.12
CA GLU A 39 -0.78 17.84 -31.98
C GLU A 39 -1.11 16.34 -32.01
N GLY A 40 -1.43 15.80 -33.20
CA GLY A 40 -1.68 14.37 -33.39
C GLY A 40 -0.45 13.50 -33.10
N GLU A 41 0.76 13.97 -33.43
CA GLU A 41 2.01 13.29 -33.10
C GLU A 41 2.29 13.31 -31.60
N LEU A 42 2.08 14.46 -30.95
CA LEU A 42 2.24 14.59 -29.49
C LEU A 42 1.29 13.65 -28.73
N LEU A 43 0.01 13.63 -29.11
CA LEU A 43 -0.99 12.76 -28.50
C LEU A 43 -0.67 11.27 -28.70
N ARG A 44 -0.09 10.90 -29.85
CA ARG A 44 0.37 9.52 -30.08
C ARG A 44 1.52 9.17 -29.14
N ALA A 45 2.50 10.06 -28.98
CA ALA A 45 3.62 9.84 -28.07
C ALA A 45 3.15 9.71 -26.62
N ASP A 46 2.22 10.55 -26.18
CA ASP A 46 1.64 10.49 -24.83
C ASP A 46 0.84 9.19 -24.61
N ARG A 47 0.06 8.77 -25.61
CA ARG A 47 -0.66 7.50 -25.56
C ARG A 47 0.30 6.32 -25.43
N ASP A 48 1.38 6.30 -26.21
CA ASP A 48 2.35 5.21 -26.20
C ASP A 48 3.11 5.17 -24.86
N ARG A 49 3.44 6.33 -24.29
CA ARG A 49 4.00 6.45 -22.94
C ARG A 49 3.04 5.91 -21.88
N LEU A 50 1.77 6.26 -21.97
CA LEU A 50 0.76 5.80 -21.01
C LEU A 50 0.53 4.28 -21.12
N ALA A 51 0.53 3.74 -22.33
CA ALA A 51 0.42 2.30 -22.56
C ALA A 51 1.59 1.53 -21.91
N ALA A 52 2.82 2.03 -22.06
CA ALA A 52 3.99 1.44 -21.40
C ALA A 52 3.90 1.51 -19.86
N GLU A 53 3.38 2.61 -19.31
CA GLU A 53 3.19 2.75 -17.87
C GLU A 53 2.10 1.80 -17.32
N VAL A 54 1.01 1.63 -18.06
CA VAL A 54 -0.04 0.65 -17.71
C VAL A 54 0.53 -0.76 -17.70
N GLU A 55 1.33 -1.13 -18.70
CA GLU A 55 2.00 -2.44 -18.73
C GLU A 55 2.95 -2.62 -17.54
N ARG A 56 3.75 -1.59 -17.23
CA ARG A 56 4.69 -1.61 -16.10
C ARG A 56 3.96 -1.77 -14.76
N LEU A 57 2.89 -1.00 -14.54
CA LEU A 57 2.09 -1.08 -13.32
C LEU A 57 1.35 -2.43 -13.23
N GLY A 58 0.85 -2.95 -14.35
CA GLY A 58 0.23 -4.28 -14.42
C GLY A 58 1.19 -5.36 -13.93
N LYS A 59 2.44 -5.36 -14.43
CA LYS A 59 3.50 -6.29 -13.97
C LYS A 59 3.80 -6.15 -12.49
N GLN A 60 3.90 -4.91 -11.98
CA GLN A 60 4.13 -4.69 -10.55
C GLN A 60 3.00 -5.22 -9.67
N VAL A 61 1.74 -5.07 -10.11
CA VAL A 61 0.59 -5.62 -9.40
C VAL A 61 0.59 -7.15 -9.43
N GLU A 62 0.92 -7.76 -10.57
CA GLU A 62 1.05 -9.22 -10.69
C GLU A 62 2.17 -9.77 -9.77
N GLU A 63 3.34 -9.14 -9.79
CA GLU A 63 4.46 -9.51 -8.90
C GLU A 63 4.08 -9.38 -7.43
N MET A 64 3.45 -8.27 -7.05
CA MET A 64 2.99 -8.06 -5.67
C MET A 64 1.95 -9.11 -5.27
N ASN A 65 0.98 -9.41 -6.14
CA ASN A 65 -0.02 -10.44 -5.87
C ASN A 65 0.59 -11.84 -5.75
N ALA A 66 1.62 -12.16 -6.53
CA ALA A 66 2.34 -13.42 -6.39
C ALA A 66 3.06 -13.53 -5.04
N THR A 67 3.61 -12.43 -4.51
CA THR A 67 4.23 -12.42 -3.17
C THR A 67 3.23 -12.44 -2.02
N LEU A 68 1.99 -12.02 -2.26
CA LEU A 68 0.91 -12.00 -1.28
C LEU A 68 0.04 -13.27 -1.33
N GLN A 69 0.37 -14.25 -2.18
CA GLN A 69 -0.35 -15.52 -2.18
C GLN A 69 -0.11 -16.24 -0.84
N PRO A 70 -1.17 -16.71 -0.18
CA PRO A 70 -1.04 -17.55 1.00
C PRO A 70 -0.21 -18.80 0.73
N ALA A 71 0.48 -19.31 1.75
CA ALA A 71 1.12 -20.62 1.65
C ALA A 71 0.06 -21.74 1.53
N GLU A 72 0.41 -22.87 0.90
CA GLU A 72 -0.52 -23.99 0.66
C GLU A 72 -1.09 -24.59 1.96
N ASP A 73 -0.35 -24.45 3.06
CA ASP A 73 -0.68 -24.91 4.41
C ASP A 73 -1.09 -23.78 5.36
N GLU A 74 -1.32 -22.57 4.85
CA GLU A 74 -1.73 -21.43 5.68
C GLU A 74 -3.17 -21.61 6.18
N PRO A 75 -3.42 -21.51 7.50
CA PRO A 75 -4.74 -21.76 8.06
C PRO A 75 -5.75 -20.67 7.67
N GLU A 76 -7.00 -21.06 7.41
CA GLU A 76 -8.05 -20.20 6.83
C GLU A 76 -8.33 -18.92 7.62
N ASP A 77 -8.11 -18.94 8.94
CA ASP A 77 -8.29 -17.80 9.83
C ASP A 77 -7.20 -16.73 9.65
N ILE A 78 -6.00 -17.11 9.23
CA ILE A 78 -4.92 -16.18 8.85
C ILE A 78 -5.14 -15.65 7.43
N VAL A 79 -5.60 -16.49 6.50
CA VAL A 79 -5.98 -16.10 5.12
C VAL A 79 -7.09 -15.03 5.09
N ALA A 80 -7.90 -14.95 6.15
CA ALA A 80 -9.01 -14.00 6.27
C ALA A 80 -8.60 -12.58 6.71
N LEU A 81 -7.34 -12.32 7.07
CA LEU A 81 -6.88 -11.01 7.53
C LEU A 81 -6.77 -10.04 6.33
N LYS A 82 -7.69 -9.08 6.24
CA LYS A 82 -7.82 -8.13 5.11
C LYS A 82 -7.20 -6.78 5.40
N SER A 83 -6.82 -6.51 6.65
CA SER A 83 -6.28 -5.21 7.05
C SER A 83 -5.16 -5.33 8.08
N ARG A 84 -4.31 -4.28 8.12
CA ARG A 84 -3.30 -4.13 9.18
C ARG A 84 -3.92 -4.12 10.58
N ALA A 85 -5.12 -3.58 10.74
CA ALA A 85 -5.81 -3.55 12.03
C ALA A 85 -6.16 -4.95 12.52
N GLU A 86 -6.68 -5.80 11.63
CA GLU A 86 -6.98 -7.21 11.92
C GLU A 86 -5.70 -7.99 12.24
N LEU A 87 -4.62 -7.80 11.47
CA LEU A 87 -3.32 -8.42 11.77
C LEU A 87 -2.80 -8.04 13.16
N VAL A 88 -2.84 -6.76 13.53
CA VAL A 88 -2.39 -6.29 14.85
C VAL A 88 -3.27 -6.84 15.97
N ALA A 89 -4.59 -6.95 15.74
CA ALA A 89 -5.49 -7.55 16.72
C ALA A 89 -5.18 -9.04 16.93
N HIS A 90 -4.91 -9.77 15.84
CA HIS A 90 -4.55 -11.19 15.91
C HIS A 90 -3.21 -11.43 16.62
N ILE A 91 -2.19 -10.60 16.36
CA ILE A 91 -0.90 -10.64 17.07
C ILE A 91 -1.11 -10.46 18.58
N ARG A 92 -1.94 -9.51 19.00
CA ARG A 92 -2.22 -9.28 20.43
C ARG A 92 -2.93 -10.47 21.08
N LEU A 93 -3.82 -11.14 20.36
CA LEU A 93 -4.48 -12.34 20.86
C LEU A 93 -3.46 -13.47 21.07
N LEU A 94 -2.60 -13.71 20.07
CA LEU A 94 -1.50 -14.67 20.15
C LEU A 94 -0.53 -14.38 21.31
N GLU A 95 -0.22 -13.11 21.57
CA GLU A 95 0.62 -12.71 22.71
C GLU A 95 -0.01 -13.13 24.04
N VAL A 96 -1.31 -12.90 24.23
CA VAL A 96 -2.04 -13.30 25.45
C VAL A 96 -2.05 -14.82 25.57
N ASP A 97 -2.38 -15.54 24.51
CA ASP A 97 -2.45 -17.00 24.51
C ASP A 97 -1.09 -17.64 24.82
N CYS A 98 0.00 -17.07 24.29
CA CYS A 98 1.36 -17.54 24.56
C CYS A 98 1.77 -17.34 26.03
N VAL A 99 1.42 -16.20 26.63
CA VAL A 99 1.68 -15.95 28.05
C VAL A 99 0.87 -16.91 28.92
N GLY A 100 -0.42 -17.11 28.62
CA GLY A 100 -1.27 -18.07 29.35
C GLY A 100 -0.73 -19.50 29.26
N ALA A 101 -0.34 -19.95 28.06
CA ALA A 101 0.24 -21.28 27.88
C ALA A 101 1.58 -21.47 28.62
N LEU A 102 2.38 -20.42 28.76
CA LEU A 102 3.62 -20.45 29.56
C LEU A 102 3.31 -20.57 31.05
N GLU A 103 2.33 -19.82 31.55
CA GLU A 103 1.88 -19.86 32.93
C GLU A 103 1.33 -21.25 33.30
N ASP A 104 0.46 -21.81 32.46
CA ASP A 104 -0.10 -23.15 32.64
C ASP A 104 0.99 -24.23 32.72
N ARG A 105 1.98 -24.16 31.82
CA ARG A 105 3.10 -25.11 31.81
C ARG A 105 4.00 -24.95 33.03
N PHE A 106 4.23 -23.72 33.47
CA PHE A 106 4.99 -23.45 34.69
C PHE A 106 4.28 -24.04 35.91
N ASN A 107 2.99 -23.76 36.08
CA ASN A 107 2.19 -24.28 37.17
C ASN A 107 2.17 -25.82 37.16
N SER A 108 1.98 -26.43 35.99
CA SER A 108 2.06 -27.89 35.86
C SER A 108 3.42 -28.47 36.26
N ALA A 109 4.53 -27.81 35.92
CA ALA A 109 5.87 -28.23 36.33
C ALA A 109 6.09 -28.08 37.85
N VAL A 110 5.58 -27.00 38.45
CA VAL A 110 5.62 -26.77 39.90
C VAL A 110 4.82 -27.85 40.65
N ASP A 111 3.63 -28.21 40.15
CA ASP A 111 2.82 -29.28 40.72
C ASP A 111 3.55 -30.62 40.68
N GLN A 112 4.15 -30.96 39.53
CA GLN A 112 4.94 -32.18 39.36
C GLN A 112 6.13 -32.22 40.33
N LEU A 113 6.82 -31.09 40.53
CA LEU A 113 7.94 -30.99 41.48
C LEU A 113 7.47 -31.12 42.93
N SER A 114 6.31 -30.57 43.27
CA SER A 114 5.74 -30.63 44.62
C SER A 114 5.33 -32.06 45.02
N LEU A 115 4.94 -32.88 44.04
CA LEU A 115 4.70 -34.32 44.26
C LEU A 115 5.97 -35.07 44.65
N LEU A 116 7.12 -34.71 44.08
CA LEU A 116 8.41 -35.35 44.35
C LEU A 116 9.09 -34.76 45.60
N ASN A 117 8.84 -33.49 45.90
CA ASN A 117 9.47 -32.74 46.98
C ASN A 117 8.42 -32.10 47.90
N HIS A 118 7.93 -32.86 48.87
CA HIS A 118 6.88 -32.42 49.80
C HIS A 118 7.23 -31.19 50.68
N GLY A 119 8.49 -30.76 50.69
CA GLY A 119 8.95 -29.54 51.39
C GLY A 119 9.22 -28.35 50.47
N LEU A 120 8.82 -28.42 49.19
CA LEU A 120 9.05 -27.34 48.24
C LEU A 120 8.17 -26.12 48.60
N VAL A 121 8.81 -24.97 48.81
CA VAL A 121 8.13 -23.70 49.01
C VAL A 121 8.01 -23.00 47.66
N THR A 122 6.79 -22.81 47.19
CA THR A 122 6.48 -22.26 45.85
C THR A 122 5.83 -20.87 45.90
N VAL A 123 5.58 -20.37 47.11
CA VAL A 123 4.95 -19.07 47.34
C VAL A 123 5.83 -17.96 46.76
N GLY A 124 5.23 -17.13 45.90
CA GLY A 124 5.91 -16.00 45.26
C GLY A 124 6.80 -16.36 44.07
N ILE A 125 6.78 -17.61 43.59
CA ILE A 125 7.50 -18.01 42.38
C ILE A 125 6.56 -17.90 41.18
N GLY A 126 6.98 -17.17 40.14
CA GLY A 126 6.31 -17.15 38.84
C GLY A 126 7.26 -17.52 37.70
N HIS A 127 6.69 -17.78 36.52
CA HIS A 127 7.41 -18.17 35.30
C HIS A 127 8.47 -17.16 34.82
N THR A 128 8.44 -15.93 35.33
CA THR A 128 9.40 -14.84 35.02
C THR A 128 10.57 -14.73 36.02
N HIS A 129 10.54 -15.50 37.11
CA HIS A 129 11.58 -15.44 38.15
C HIS A 129 12.83 -16.21 37.75
N ARG A 130 14.01 -15.75 38.18
CA ARG A 130 15.29 -16.40 37.92
C ARG A 130 15.89 -16.95 39.20
N ILE A 131 16.64 -18.06 39.11
CA ILE A 131 17.43 -18.59 40.22
C ILE A 131 18.88 -18.14 40.06
N VAL A 132 19.41 -17.40 41.05
CA VAL A 132 20.82 -16.97 41.10
C VAL A 132 21.41 -17.44 42.43
N GLY A 133 22.41 -18.32 42.38
CA GLY A 133 23.06 -18.84 43.59
C GLY A 133 22.12 -19.61 44.54
N GLY A 134 21.06 -20.23 44.00
CA GLY A 134 20.04 -20.93 44.80
C GLY A 134 18.96 -20.04 45.40
N VAL A 135 18.99 -18.73 45.14
CA VAL A 135 17.98 -17.76 45.58
C VAL A 135 17.09 -17.37 44.41
N ILE A 136 15.80 -17.26 44.67
CA ILE A 136 14.81 -16.81 43.69
C ILE A 136 14.85 -15.28 43.63
N VAL A 137 15.12 -14.76 42.44
CA VAL A 137 15.23 -13.34 42.17
C VAL A 137 14.07 -12.95 41.24
N PRO A 138 13.17 -12.05 41.68
CA PRO A 138 12.09 -11.56 40.84
C PRO A 138 12.63 -10.64 39.72
N PRO A 139 11.91 -10.48 38.60
CA PRO A 139 12.32 -9.59 37.53
C PRO A 139 12.36 -8.12 38.01
N PRO A 140 13.25 -7.28 37.45
CA PRO A 140 13.52 -5.92 37.93
C PRO A 140 12.30 -4.99 37.96
N ASP A 141 11.26 -5.28 37.16
CA ASP A 141 10.03 -4.48 37.05
C ASP A 141 8.81 -5.17 37.67
N SER A 142 9.00 -6.19 38.51
CA SER A 142 7.90 -6.84 39.21
C SER A 142 7.26 -5.89 40.23
N PRO A 143 5.93 -5.67 40.21
CA PRO A 143 5.26 -4.98 41.30
C PRO A 143 5.50 -5.78 42.58
N SER A 144 6.01 -5.12 43.62
CA SER A 144 6.20 -5.72 44.93
C SER A 144 4.91 -6.38 45.39
N ALA A 145 5.01 -7.60 45.92
CA ALA A 145 3.90 -8.46 46.37
C ALA A 145 3.08 -7.90 47.57
N ASP A 146 3.17 -6.60 47.85
CA ASP A 146 2.44 -5.92 48.93
C ASP A 146 1.12 -5.28 48.46
N ASN A 147 0.68 -5.51 47.22
CA ASN A 147 -0.62 -5.04 46.71
C ASN A 147 -1.51 -6.21 46.27
N ASP A 148 -1.74 -7.17 47.17
CA ASP A 148 -2.98 -7.96 47.15
C ASP A 148 -3.97 -7.25 48.09
N ASP A 149 -4.54 -6.14 47.61
CA ASP A 149 -5.72 -5.57 48.22
C ASP A 149 -6.91 -5.94 47.34
N SER A 150 -7.78 -6.71 47.97
CA SER A 150 -8.92 -7.41 47.42
C SER A 150 -9.83 -6.43 46.66
N VAL A 151 -10.13 -6.72 45.40
CA VAL A 151 -11.36 -6.18 44.80
C VAL A 151 -12.41 -7.28 44.89
N GLU A 152 -13.07 -7.32 46.04
CA GLU A 152 -14.45 -7.79 46.10
C GLU A 152 -15.37 -6.80 45.36
N VAL A 153 -16.38 -7.40 44.72
CA VAL A 153 -17.58 -6.86 44.05
C VAL A 153 -17.47 -6.60 42.54
#